data_AF-A0A935XJ31-F1
#
_entry.id   AF-A0A935XJ31-F1
#
_cell.length_a   1.000
_cell.length_b   1.000
_cell.length_c   1.000
_cell.angle_alpha   90.00
_cell.angle_beta   90.00
_cell.angle_gamma   90.00
#
_symmetry.space_group_name_H-M   'P 1'
#
loop_
_entity.id
_entity.type
_entity.pdbx_description
1 polymer ?
#
loop_
_entity_poly.entity_id
_entity_poly.type
_entity_poly.pdbx_seq_one_letter_code
_entity_poly.pdbx_strand_id
1 'polypeptide(L)'
;MTTHWTVHRTTHPRFPFRVAVERDGRTLLAVRASAAWPGPGQQVFCLREDGSEPEEPMTLVERVPVISCTQLGRKLAIVLDRPLRKRCEFLFIAKPYRDRPGSYEQVFFRTEAGIRSHRSRSRLEVRGGDAELQLVIDSGERYAWKFPGAAVTTRKLPAGDYALLDGERIAAVVERKSFDNLLGDLGAIQALHHALAHLGQYAWSALVVEAQYADFIDEKRLEGRWPAPFVARALAELTVMHPRLPIVFAGNRKLANQWTHRFFVACAAHRAAPPPSIVRETPQGELSLDDAGSVDERVRVAVMRPGRERFALTEIGAEVAGASMVAVRRVVKELEREGKVRCLGRGRGARWEVAGGGE
;
A
#
# COMPACT_ATOMS: atom_id res chain seq x y z
N MET A 1 13.68 -17.94 -4.87
CA MET A 1 12.81 -18.10 -3.70
C MET A 1 11.81 -19.20 -3.99
N THR A 2 11.92 -20.35 -3.33
CA THR A 2 10.97 -21.46 -3.51
C THR A 2 10.04 -21.51 -2.30
N THR A 3 8.74 -21.39 -2.55
CA THR A 3 7.72 -21.51 -1.51
C THR A 3 7.00 -22.84 -1.68
N HIS A 4 6.88 -23.60 -0.60
CA HIS A 4 6.21 -24.89 -0.58
C HIS A 4 5.08 -24.90 0.45
N TRP A 5 4.03 -25.59 0.08
CA TRP A 5 2.96 -26.01 0.96
C TRP A 5 3.26 -27.43 1.42
N THR A 6 3.21 -27.67 2.72
CA THR A 6 3.39 -28.99 3.29
C THR A 6 2.20 -29.35 4.17
N VAL A 7 1.76 -30.61 4.07
CA VAL A 7 0.80 -31.20 4.99
C VAL A 7 1.46 -32.40 5.62
N HIS A 8 1.44 -32.44 6.94
CA HIS A 8 1.91 -33.56 7.72
C HIS A 8 0.78 -34.10 8.60
N ARG A 9 0.81 -35.40 8.88
CA ARG A 9 -0.02 -36.02 9.92
C ARG A 9 0.70 -35.90 11.27
N THR A 10 -0.05 -35.52 12.30
CA THR A 10 0.42 -35.35 13.69
C THR A 10 -0.24 -36.36 14.62
N THR A 11 0.18 -36.40 15.88
CA THR A 11 -0.43 -37.25 16.92
C THR A 11 -1.64 -36.59 17.61
N HIS A 12 -1.88 -35.31 17.35
CA HIS A 12 -2.90 -34.54 18.05
C HIS A 12 -4.33 -35.05 17.70
N PRO A 13 -5.16 -35.45 18.70
CA PRO A 13 -6.41 -36.16 18.43
C PRO A 13 -7.48 -35.31 17.71
N ARG A 14 -7.57 -34.01 18.03
CA ARG A 14 -8.57 -33.09 17.42
C ARG A 14 -8.07 -32.34 16.18
N PHE A 15 -6.75 -32.25 15.99
CA PHE A 15 -6.11 -31.47 14.93
C PHE A 15 -4.98 -32.30 14.31
N PRO A 16 -5.31 -33.44 13.65
CA PRO A 16 -4.35 -34.44 13.24
C PRO A 16 -3.52 -34.04 12.00
N PHE A 17 -3.72 -32.84 11.48
CA PHE A 17 -2.97 -32.33 10.33
C PHE A 17 -2.24 -31.05 10.71
N ARG A 18 -0.93 -31.00 10.44
CA ARG A 18 -0.17 -29.76 10.40
C ARG A 18 -0.06 -29.31 8.96
N VAL A 19 -0.52 -28.09 8.71
CA VAL A 19 -0.48 -27.44 7.39
C VAL A 19 0.47 -26.26 7.50
N ALA A 20 1.49 -26.24 6.66
CA ALA A 20 2.51 -25.20 6.69
C ALA A 20 2.81 -24.62 5.30
N VAL A 21 3.20 -23.35 5.29
CA VAL A 21 3.76 -22.66 4.15
C VAL A 21 5.20 -22.30 4.50
N GLU A 22 6.13 -22.83 3.72
CA GLU A 22 7.57 -22.72 3.96
C GLU A 22 8.22 -22.01 2.78
N ARG A 23 9.12 -21.07 3.05
CA ARG A 23 9.88 -20.35 2.03
C ARG A 23 11.35 -20.35 2.40
N ASP A 24 12.17 -20.90 1.50
CA ASP A 24 13.63 -20.92 1.65
C ASP A 24 14.08 -21.40 3.05
N GLY A 25 13.44 -22.48 3.55
CA GLY A 25 13.73 -23.09 4.85
C GLY A 25 13.06 -22.41 6.07
N ARG A 26 12.37 -21.28 5.88
CA ARG A 26 11.62 -20.59 6.95
C ARG A 26 10.13 -20.91 6.87
N THR A 27 9.51 -21.22 8.00
CA THR A 27 8.06 -21.36 8.08
C THR A 27 7.40 -19.98 8.12
N LEU A 28 6.61 -19.65 7.09
CA LEU A 28 5.82 -18.41 7.04
C LEU A 28 4.55 -18.53 7.87
N LEU A 29 3.92 -19.69 7.81
CA LEU A 29 2.73 -20.02 8.58
C LEU A 29 2.75 -21.53 8.82
N ALA A 30 2.48 -21.94 10.06
CA ALA A 30 2.13 -23.31 10.38
C ALA A 30 0.89 -23.30 11.27
N VAL A 31 -0.03 -24.20 10.96
CA VAL A 31 -1.25 -24.37 11.72
C VAL A 31 -1.60 -25.85 11.86
N ARG A 32 -2.25 -26.20 12.96
CA ARG A 32 -2.90 -27.49 13.16
C ARG A 32 -4.37 -27.40 12.81
N ALA A 33 -4.86 -28.36 12.05
CA ALA A 33 -6.19 -28.38 11.48
C ALA A 33 -6.86 -29.73 11.68
N SER A 34 -8.19 -29.74 11.78
CA SER A 34 -8.97 -30.99 11.85
C SER A 34 -9.01 -31.74 10.51
N ALA A 35 -8.69 -31.06 9.41
CA ALA A 35 -8.62 -31.64 8.07
C ALA A 35 -7.42 -31.07 7.28
N ALA A 36 -6.77 -31.91 6.46
CA ALA A 36 -5.71 -31.52 5.52
C ALA A 36 -6.19 -30.49 4.47
N TRP A 37 -7.48 -30.53 4.14
CA TRP A 37 -8.14 -29.60 3.23
C TRP A 37 -9.62 -29.48 3.63
N PRO A 38 -10.20 -28.26 3.78
CA PRO A 38 -11.59 -28.10 4.17
C PRO A 38 -12.54 -28.71 3.14
N GLY A 39 -13.64 -29.30 3.61
CA GLY A 39 -14.70 -29.80 2.75
C GLY A 39 -15.41 -28.70 1.96
N PRO A 40 -16.19 -29.06 0.92
CA PRO A 40 -16.99 -28.10 0.17
C PRO A 40 -17.91 -27.28 1.07
N GLY A 41 -17.86 -25.95 0.94
CA GLY A 41 -18.70 -25.04 1.71
C GLY A 41 -18.35 -24.89 3.20
N GLN A 42 -17.33 -25.61 3.69
CA GLN A 42 -16.90 -25.60 5.07
C GLN A 42 -15.66 -24.71 5.28
N GLN A 43 -15.46 -24.29 6.53
CA GLN A 43 -14.21 -23.70 7.02
C GLN A 43 -13.69 -24.53 8.19
N VAL A 44 -12.37 -24.63 8.30
CA VAL A 44 -11.72 -25.39 9.37
C VAL A 44 -11.09 -24.38 10.32
N PHE A 45 -11.44 -24.46 11.60
CA PHE A 45 -10.71 -23.73 12.64
C PHE A 45 -9.32 -24.35 12.82
N CYS A 46 -8.32 -23.48 13.00
CA CYS A 46 -6.94 -23.86 13.07
C CYS A 46 -6.30 -23.34 14.36
N LEU A 47 -5.50 -24.19 14.99
CA LEU A 47 -4.57 -23.75 16.04
C LEU A 47 -3.30 -23.27 15.34
N ARG A 48 -2.90 -22.04 15.61
CA ARG A 48 -1.67 -21.50 15.06
C ARG A 48 -0.48 -22.03 15.86
N GLU A 49 0.58 -22.40 15.15
CA GLU A 49 1.85 -22.70 15.79
C GLU A 49 2.69 -21.44 15.94
N ASP A 50 3.37 -21.31 17.08
CA ASP A 50 4.29 -20.22 17.38
C ASP A 50 5.75 -20.67 17.54
N GLY A 51 6.02 -21.97 17.38
CA GLY A 51 7.35 -22.58 17.47
C GLY A 51 7.71 -23.03 18.89
N SER A 52 6.82 -22.85 19.87
CA SER A 52 7.00 -23.36 21.23
C SER A 52 6.48 -24.79 21.42
N GLU A 53 5.90 -25.39 20.38
CA GLU A 53 5.34 -26.73 20.43
C GLU A 53 6.42 -27.80 20.65
N PRO A 54 6.16 -28.83 21.48
CA PRO A 54 7.08 -29.95 21.63
C PRO A 54 7.30 -30.67 20.30
N GLU A 55 8.52 -31.16 20.08
CA GLU A 55 8.77 -32.08 18.97
C GLU A 55 7.90 -33.33 19.09
N GLU A 56 7.25 -33.70 17.99
CA GLU A 56 6.45 -34.91 17.87
C GLU A 56 6.77 -35.63 16.56
N PRO A 57 6.52 -36.94 16.46
CA PRO A 57 6.65 -37.64 15.19
C PRO A 57 5.61 -37.13 14.19
N MET A 58 6.08 -36.78 13.00
CA MET A 58 5.25 -36.28 11.91
C MET A 58 5.51 -37.06 10.63
N THR A 59 4.45 -37.35 9.88
CA THR A 59 4.57 -38.01 8.57
C THR A 59 4.12 -37.07 7.48
N LEU A 60 4.99 -36.84 6.48
CA LEU A 60 4.65 -36.05 5.31
C LEU A 60 3.52 -36.72 4.53
N VAL A 61 2.42 -35.99 4.33
CA VAL A 61 1.26 -36.41 3.54
C VAL A 61 1.31 -35.79 2.15
N GLU A 62 1.68 -34.51 2.08
CA GLU A 62 1.66 -33.76 0.83
C GLU A 62 2.73 -32.65 0.85
N ARG A 63 3.41 -32.46 -0.27
CA ARG A 63 4.29 -31.32 -0.54
C ARG A 63 4.02 -30.78 -1.94
N VAL A 64 3.62 -29.51 -2.04
CA VAL A 64 3.23 -28.88 -3.32
C VAL A 64 3.90 -27.52 -3.44
N PRO A 65 4.45 -27.15 -4.61
CA PRO A 65 4.92 -25.79 -4.85
C PRO A 65 3.79 -24.77 -4.72
N VAL A 66 4.11 -23.56 -4.26
CA VAL A 66 3.16 -22.46 -4.13
C VAL A 66 3.39 -21.46 -5.25
N ILE A 67 2.38 -21.27 -6.11
CA ILE A 67 2.38 -20.28 -7.19
C ILE A 67 2.29 -18.87 -6.62
N SER A 68 1.42 -18.66 -5.62
CA SER A 68 1.19 -17.35 -5.02
C SER A 68 0.85 -17.51 -3.54
N CYS A 69 1.43 -16.63 -2.73
CA CYS A 69 1.19 -16.51 -1.29
C CYS A 69 1.18 -15.02 -0.97
N THR A 70 -0.02 -14.45 -0.86
CA THR A 70 -0.22 -13.00 -0.81
C THR A 70 -1.08 -12.62 0.39
N GLN A 71 -0.64 -11.62 1.12
CA GLN A 71 -1.40 -11.03 2.21
C GLN A 71 -2.50 -10.10 1.65
N LEU A 72 -3.75 -10.38 1.98
CA LEU A 72 -4.94 -9.61 1.59
C LEU A 72 -5.70 -9.18 2.84
N GLY A 73 -5.40 -7.98 3.36
CA GLY A 73 -5.99 -7.48 4.60
C GLY A 73 -5.70 -8.43 5.77
N ARG A 74 -6.73 -9.07 6.31
CA ARG A 74 -6.60 -10.04 7.43
C ARG A 74 -6.48 -11.49 6.96
N LYS A 75 -6.14 -11.74 5.70
CA LYS A 75 -6.13 -13.08 5.11
C LYS A 75 -4.84 -13.36 4.38
N LEU A 76 -4.33 -14.58 4.51
CA LEU A 76 -3.26 -15.07 3.66
C LEU A 76 -3.88 -15.90 2.53
N ALA A 77 -3.90 -15.36 1.31
CA ALA A 77 -4.40 -16.04 0.14
C ALA A 77 -3.29 -16.87 -0.50
N ILE A 78 -3.58 -18.14 -0.79
CA ILE A 78 -2.61 -19.12 -1.29
C ILE A 78 -3.15 -19.78 -2.56
N VAL A 79 -2.29 -19.85 -3.57
CA VAL A 79 -2.49 -20.60 -4.80
C VAL A 79 -1.40 -21.67 -4.93
N LEU A 80 -1.80 -22.92 -4.87
CA LEU A 80 -0.93 -24.10 -5.00
C LEU A 80 -0.76 -24.51 -6.46
N ASP A 81 0.41 -25.06 -6.80
CA ASP A 81 0.70 -25.59 -8.12
C ASP A 81 0.15 -27.01 -8.29
N ARG A 82 -1.18 -27.11 -8.48
CA ARG A 82 -1.87 -28.36 -8.78
C ARG A 82 -3.17 -28.14 -9.55
N PRO A 83 -3.71 -29.15 -10.26
CA PRO A 83 -4.92 -28.98 -11.08
C PRO A 83 -6.20 -28.66 -10.29
N LEU A 84 -6.43 -29.36 -9.18
CA LEU A 84 -7.62 -29.24 -8.34
C LEU A 84 -7.26 -28.79 -6.93
N ARG A 85 -8.24 -28.23 -6.19
CA ARG A 85 -8.05 -27.78 -4.79
C ARG A 85 -6.86 -26.84 -4.64
N LYS A 86 -6.69 -25.91 -5.58
CA LYS A 86 -5.49 -25.08 -5.65
C LYS A 86 -5.59 -23.74 -4.95
N ARG A 87 -6.79 -23.24 -4.64
CA ARG A 87 -7.00 -21.93 -4.01
C ARG A 87 -7.58 -22.06 -2.62
N CYS A 88 -6.94 -21.40 -1.67
CA CYS A 88 -7.42 -21.30 -0.31
C CYS A 88 -6.95 -20.01 0.35
N GLU A 89 -7.42 -19.78 1.56
CA GLU A 89 -6.92 -18.73 2.43
C GLU A 89 -6.92 -19.16 3.89
N PHE A 90 -6.07 -18.51 4.67
CA PHE A 90 -6.17 -18.46 6.11
C PHE A 90 -6.70 -17.09 6.52
N LEU A 91 -7.86 -17.04 7.17
CA LEU A 91 -8.44 -15.83 7.73
C LEU A 91 -8.01 -15.70 9.20
N PHE A 92 -7.48 -14.53 9.55
CA PHE A 92 -7.08 -14.18 10.91
C PHE A 92 -8.12 -13.24 11.52
N ILE A 93 -8.64 -13.60 12.70
CA ILE A 93 -9.60 -12.77 13.44
C ILE A 93 -9.07 -12.54 14.84
N ALA A 94 -8.81 -11.28 15.18
CA ALA A 94 -8.61 -10.88 16.57
C ALA A 94 -9.97 -10.84 17.30
N LYS A 95 -10.04 -11.50 18.46
CA LYS A 95 -11.19 -11.50 19.36
C LYS A 95 -10.75 -10.94 20.72
N PRO A 96 -11.46 -9.96 21.29
CA PRO A 96 -11.16 -9.53 22.65
C PRO A 96 -11.37 -10.69 23.61
N TYR A 97 -10.53 -10.80 24.64
CA TYR A 97 -10.85 -11.68 25.76
C TYR A 97 -12.11 -11.16 26.47
N ARG A 98 -12.94 -12.07 26.97
CA ARG A 98 -14.14 -11.69 27.73
C ARG A 98 -13.79 -11.15 29.12
N ASP A 99 -12.79 -11.77 29.76
CA ASP A 99 -12.56 -11.61 31.19
C ASP A 99 -11.22 -10.93 31.53
N ARG A 100 -10.46 -10.48 30.53
CA ARG A 100 -9.19 -9.78 30.72
C ARG A 100 -8.90 -8.76 29.61
N PRO A 101 -8.06 -7.75 29.88
CA PRO A 101 -7.55 -6.87 28.82
C PRO A 101 -6.78 -7.67 27.77
N GLY A 102 -6.94 -7.29 26.50
CA GLY A 102 -6.23 -7.88 25.36
C GLY A 102 -7.13 -8.67 24.40
N SER A 103 -6.50 -9.31 23.42
CA SER A 103 -7.17 -10.11 22.40
C SER A 103 -6.43 -11.42 22.12
N TYR A 104 -7.14 -12.39 21.54
CA TYR A 104 -6.59 -13.62 21.01
C TYR A 104 -6.90 -13.76 19.52
N GLU A 105 -6.03 -14.46 18.80
CA GLU A 105 -6.18 -14.71 17.37
C GLU A 105 -6.94 -16.02 17.13
N GLN A 106 -7.90 -16.00 16.21
CA GLN A 106 -8.50 -17.19 15.63
C GLN A 106 -8.11 -17.29 14.17
N VAL A 107 -7.66 -18.47 13.75
CA VAL A 107 -7.30 -18.75 12.37
C VAL A 107 -8.32 -19.70 11.75
N PHE A 108 -8.82 -19.37 10.57
CA PHE A 108 -9.74 -20.20 9.80
C PHE A 108 -9.18 -20.52 8.42
N PHE A 109 -9.00 -21.81 8.14
CA PHE A 109 -8.64 -22.31 6.82
C PHE A 109 -9.90 -22.47 5.96
N ARG A 110 -9.94 -21.76 4.83
CA ARG A 110 -11.09 -21.73 3.91
C ARG A 110 -10.67 -22.04 2.49
N THR A 111 -11.51 -22.79 1.80
CA THR A 111 -11.34 -23.06 0.36
C THR A 111 -12.09 -22.02 -0.47
N GLU A 112 -11.77 -21.90 -1.76
CA GLU A 112 -12.56 -21.05 -2.68
C GLU A 112 -14.08 -21.34 -2.60
N ALA A 113 -14.47 -22.61 -2.50
CA ALA A 113 -15.87 -23.00 -2.35
C ALA A 113 -16.47 -22.54 -1.00
N GLY A 114 -15.71 -22.68 0.10
CA GLY A 114 -16.12 -22.19 1.42
C GLY A 114 -16.25 -20.67 1.50
N ILE A 115 -15.39 -19.94 0.79
CA ILE A 115 -15.47 -18.47 0.69
C ILE A 115 -16.75 -18.05 -0.04
N ARG A 116 -17.09 -18.73 -1.15
CA ARG A 116 -18.29 -18.42 -1.93
C ARG A 116 -19.60 -18.74 -1.19
N SER A 117 -19.62 -19.78 -0.35
CA SER A 117 -20.79 -20.17 0.44
C SER A 117 -21.04 -19.23 1.63
N HIS A 118 -19.98 -18.79 2.31
CA HIS A 118 -20.07 -17.85 3.43
C HIS A 118 -20.10 -16.40 2.93
N ARG A 119 -21.30 -15.90 2.60
CA ARG A 119 -21.52 -14.48 2.30
C ARG A 119 -21.38 -13.65 3.57
N SER A 120 -20.17 -13.16 3.85
CA SER A 120 -19.97 -12.17 4.92
C SER A 120 -20.79 -10.90 4.64
N ARG A 121 -21.38 -10.30 5.68
CA ARG A 121 -22.25 -9.10 5.57
C ARG A 121 -21.47 -7.86 5.07
N SER A 122 -20.17 -7.77 5.32
CA SER A 122 -19.28 -6.73 4.79
C SER A 122 -18.41 -7.32 3.67
N ARG A 123 -18.66 -6.96 2.41
CA ARG A 123 -17.95 -7.53 1.24
C ARG A 123 -16.54 -6.98 1.01
N LEU A 124 -16.13 -5.92 1.71
CA LEU A 124 -14.87 -5.23 1.49
C LEU A 124 -13.87 -5.54 2.63
N GLU A 125 -12.63 -5.85 2.26
CA GLU A 125 -11.54 -6.12 3.21
C GLU A 125 -11.02 -4.84 3.87
N VAL A 126 -10.92 -3.77 3.07
CA VAL A 126 -10.62 -2.44 3.57
C VAL A 126 -11.90 -1.85 4.12
N ARG A 127 -12.01 -1.83 5.45
CA ARG A 127 -13.12 -1.15 6.12
C ARG A 127 -12.82 0.34 6.11
N GLY A 128 -13.76 1.16 5.66
CA GLY A 128 -13.66 2.60 5.85
C GLY A 128 -13.49 2.86 7.34
N GLY A 129 -12.33 3.35 7.74
CA GLY A 129 -12.10 3.84 9.09
C GLY A 129 -12.57 5.29 9.18
N ASP A 130 -12.91 5.73 10.38
CA ASP A 130 -13.04 7.15 10.72
C ASP A 130 -11.66 7.84 10.81
N ALA A 131 -10.66 7.29 10.11
CA ALA A 131 -9.31 7.83 10.11
C ALA A 131 -9.33 9.20 9.43
N GLU A 132 -8.87 10.20 10.14
CA GLU A 132 -8.73 11.55 9.61
C GLU A 132 -7.75 11.52 8.42
N LEU A 133 -8.23 11.92 7.25
CA LEU A 133 -7.39 11.98 6.05
C LEU A 133 -6.58 13.27 6.06
N GLN A 134 -5.27 13.15 6.12
CA GLN A 134 -4.36 14.28 5.89
C GLN A 134 -3.96 14.31 4.43
N LEU A 135 -4.47 15.29 3.69
CA LEU A 135 -4.22 15.44 2.26
C LEU A 135 -3.40 16.68 1.96
N VAL A 136 -2.54 16.56 0.97
CA VAL A 136 -1.82 17.68 0.36
C VAL A 136 -2.27 17.84 -1.08
N ILE A 137 -2.49 19.08 -1.48
CA ILE A 137 -2.70 19.48 -2.87
C ILE A 137 -1.44 20.19 -3.35
N ASP A 138 -0.95 19.85 -4.55
CA ASP A 138 0.18 20.56 -5.16
C ASP A 138 -0.14 22.05 -5.32
N SER A 139 0.78 22.92 -4.93
CA SER A 139 0.61 24.36 -5.04
C SER A 139 0.43 24.87 -6.48
N GLY A 140 0.84 24.09 -7.48
CA GLY A 140 0.65 24.40 -8.90
C GLY A 140 -0.74 24.05 -9.43
N GLU A 141 -1.54 23.28 -8.69
CA GLU A 141 -2.85 22.83 -9.15
C GLU A 141 -3.90 23.94 -9.02
N ARG A 142 -4.13 24.65 -10.13
CA ARG A 142 -5.00 25.85 -10.16
C ARG A 142 -6.47 25.55 -9.89
N TYR A 143 -6.95 24.41 -10.38
CA TYR A 143 -8.34 23.99 -10.28
C TYR A 143 -8.44 22.74 -9.44
N ALA A 144 -8.05 22.86 -8.18
CA ALA A 144 -7.99 21.73 -7.26
C ALA A 144 -9.36 21.08 -7.01
N TRP A 145 -9.36 19.76 -6.87
CA TRP A 145 -10.46 18.97 -6.32
C TRP A 145 -10.70 19.31 -4.85
N LYS A 146 -11.90 18.98 -4.36
CA LYS A 146 -12.29 19.19 -2.97
C LYS A 146 -12.48 17.86 -2.27
N PHE A 147 -12.02 17.78 -1.02
CA PHE A 147 -12.12 16.58 -0.20
C PHE A 147 -12.83 16.91 1.12
N PRO A 148 -14.18 16.96 1.12
CA PRO A 148 -14.92 17.21 2.35
C PRO A 148 -14.63 16.14 3.41
N GLY A 149 -14.37 16.57 4.65
CA GLY A 149 -14.06 15.67 5.77
C GLY A 149 -12.58 15.24 5.85
N ALA A 150 -11.72 15.74 4.97
CA ALA A 150 -10.27 15.59 5.08
C ALA A 150 -9.62 16.89 5.58
N ALA A 151 -8.53 16.76 6.33
CA ALA A 151 -7.63 17.87 6.64
C ALA A 151 -6.75 18.13 5.41
N VAL A 152 -7.00 19.24 4.71
CA VAL A 152 -6.33 19.56 3.44
C VAL A 152 -5.34 20.70 3.63
N THR A 153 -4.12 20.50 3.17
CA THR A 153 -3.08 21.53 3.10
C THR A 153 -2.58 21.68 1.65
N THR A 154 -1.89 22.78 1.37
CA THR A 154 -1.28 23.04 0.05
C THR A 154 0.22 23.19 0.20
N ARG A 155 1.00 22.45 -0.58
CA ARG A 155 2.46 22.63 -0.70
C ARG A 155 2.94 22.11 -2.05
N LYS A 156 4.18 22.43 -2.42
CA LYS A 156 4.77 21.82 -3.61
C LYS A 156 4.98 20.32 -3.38
N LEU A 157 4.39 19.49 -4.24
CA LEU A 157 4.60 18.05 -4.26
C LEU A 157 5.79 17.70 -5.16
N PRO A 158 6.59 16.68 -4.79
CA PRO A 158 7.65 16.16 -5.64
C PRO A 158 7.11 15.45 -6.89
N ALA A 159 5.92 14.84 -6.81
CA ALA A 159 5.20 14.22 -7.92
C ALA A 159 3.69 14.23 -7.64
N GLY A 160 2.89 14.21 -8.70
CA GLY A 160 1.43 14.21 -8.61
C GLY A 160 0.84 15.55 -8.20
N ASP A 161 -0.49 15.61 -8.23
CA ASP A 161 -1.27 16.80 -7.88
C ASP A 161 -1.90 16.68 -6.49
N TYR A 162 -2.11 15.44 -6.01
CA TYR A 162 -2.74 15.14 -4.72
C TYR A 162 -1.97 14.05 -4.01
N ALA A 163 -1.76 14.21 -2.70
CA ALA A 163 -1.10 13.20 -1.88
C ALA A 163 -1.85 12.95 -0.57
N LEU A 164 -1.88 11.69 -0.14
CA LEU A 164 -2.21 11.29 1.22
C LEU A 164 -0.93 11.27 2.05
N LEU A 165 -0.97 11.89 3.22
CA LEU A 165 0.14 11.89 4.17
C LEU A 165 -0.05 10.88 5.30
N ASP A 166 1.08 10.39 5.79
CA ASP A 166 1.24 9.71 7.07
C ASP A 166 2.36 10.43 7.83
N GLY A 167 1.98 11.38 8.69
CA GLY A 167 2.89 12.40 9.20
C GLY A 167 3.41 13.29 8.06
N GLU A 168 4.74 13.35 7.87
CA GLU A 168 5.34 14.08 6.73
C GLU A 168 5.55 13.22 5.47
N ARG A 169 5.42 11.90 5.58
CA ARG A 169 5.66 10.96 4.48
C ARG A 169 4.47 10.92 3.54
N ILE A 170 4.72 10.86 2.24
CA ILE A 170 3.71 10.63 1.22
C ILE A 170 3.37 9.13 1.22
N ALA A 171 2.16 8.81 1.69
CA ALA A 171 1.64 7.45 1.69
C ALA A 171 1.09 7.06 0.31
N ALA A 172 0.36 7.97 -0.33
CA ALA A 172 -0.22 7.74 -1.65
C ALA A 172 -0.22 9.03 -2.47
N VAL A 173 -0.20 8.90 -3.80
CA VAL A 173 -0.17 10.04 -4.72
C VAL A 173 -1.13 9.83 -5.90
N VAL A 174 -1.74 10.90 -6.38
CA VAL A 174 -2.58 10.90 -7.58
C VAL A 174 -2.18 12.05 -8.49
N GLU A 175 -1.92 11.72 -9.75
CA GLU A 175 -1.82 12.69 -10.86
C GLU A 175 -3.20 12.83 -11.51
N ARG A 176 -3.67 14.06 -11.64
CA ARG A 176 -4.90 14.39 -12.32
C ARG A 176 -4.60 14.73 -13.78
N LYS A 177 -5.39 14.17 -14.71
CA LYS A 177 -5.22 14.45 -16.13
C LYS A 177 -6.56 14.70 -16.80
N SER A 178 -6.67 15.79 -17.55
CA SER A 178 -7.82 15.99 -18.44
C SER A 178 -7.65 15.19 -19.74
N PHE A 179 -8.74 15.07 -20.51
CA PHE A 179 -8.70 14.51 -21.87
C PHE A 179 -7.65 15.21 -22.74
N ASP A 180 -7.75 16.54 -22.85
CA ASP A 180 -6.90 17.33 -23.73
C ASP A 180 -5.43 17.33 -23.30
N ASN A 181 -5.16 17.34 -21.98
CA ASN A 181 -3.79 17.27 -21.49
C ASN A 181 -3.18 15.90 -21.79
N LEU A 182 -3.93 14.80 -21.60
CA LEU A 182 -3.41 13.47 -21.93
C LEU A 182 -3.14 13.36 -23.44
N LEU A 183 -4.05 13.83 -24.30
CA LEU A 183 -3.81 13.86 -25.75
C LEU A 183 -2.58 14.68 -26.13
N GLY A 184 -2.34 15.81 -25.45
CA GLY A 184 -1.12 16.60 -25.63
C GLY A 184 0.13 15.83 -25.20
N ASP A 185 0.09 15.20 -24.02
CA ASP A 185 1.20 14.43 -23.45
C ASP A 185 1.56 13.21 -24.33
N LEU A 186 0.59 12.60 -25.03
CA LEU A 186 0.85 11.54 -26.00
C LEU A 186 1.73 12.01 -27.17
N GLY A 187 1.69 13.30 -27.54
CA GLY A 187 2.60 13.88 -28.53
C GLY A 187 4.06 13.93 -28.07
N ALA A 188 4.28 13.91 -26.76
CA ALA A 188 5.58 13.84 -26.11
C ALA A 188 5.71 12.56 -25.28
N ILE A 189 5.32 11.41 -25.85
CA ILE A 189 5.15 10.15 -25.12
C ILE A 189 6.38 9.75 -24.28
N GLN A 190 7.60 10.04 -24.74
CA GLN A 190 8.81 9.78 -23.97
C GLN A 190 8.88 10.57 -22.66
N ALA A 191 8.51 11.86 -22.69
CA ALA A 191 8.42 12.69 -21.49
C ALA A 191 7.29 12.20 -20.57
N LEU A 192 6.16 11.76 -21.14
CA LEU A 192 5.09 11.13 -20.38
C LEU A 192 5.57 9.85 -19.69
N HIS A 193 6.34 8.98 -20.37
CA HIS A 193 6.93 7.80 -19.72
C HIS A 193 7.84 8.18 -18.54
N HIS A 194 8.66 9.21 -18.66
CA HIS A 194 9.48 9.67 -17.53
C HIS A 194 8.64 10.18 -16.36
N ALA A 195 7.59 10.96 -16.63
CA ALA A 195 6.68 11.47 -15.60
C ALA A 195 5.95 10.32 -14.87
N LEU A 196 5.42 9.35 -15.63
CA LEU A 196 4.72 8.19 -15.07
C LEU A 196 5.66 7.25 -14.31
N ALA A 197 6.90 7.08 -14.78
CA ALA A 197 7.90 6.30 -14.07
C ALA A 197 8.24 6.92 -12.70
N HIS A 198 8.34 8.25 -12.63
CA HIS A 198 8.53 8.96 -11.36
C HIS A 198 7.32 8.82 -10.44
N LEU A 199 6.10 8.99 -10.97
CA LEU A 199 4.87 8.78 -10.22
C LEU A 199 4.72 7.34 -9.70
N GLY A 200 5.13 6.35 -10.49
CA GLY A 200 5.10 4.93 -10.14
C GLY A 200 6.11 4.49 -9.08
N GLN A 201 6.93 5.41 -8.54
CA GLN A 201 7.84 5.11 -7.42
C GLN A 201 7.13 5.04 -6.07
N TYR A 202 5.96 5.67 -5.93
CA TYR A 202 5.21 5.67 -4.68
C TYR A 202 4.40 4.38 -4.51
N ALA A 203 4.27 3.93 -3.26
CA ALA A 203 3.61 2.69 -2.87
C ALA A 203 2.21 2.53 -3.46
N TRP A 204 1.40 3.59 -3.32
CA TRP A 204 0.09 3.71 -3.92
C TRP A 204 0.07 4.96 -4.77
N SER A 205 0.11 4.78 -6.08
CA SER A 205 0.05 5.85 -7.06
C SER A 205 -1.06 5.59 -8.08
N ALA A 206 -1.61 6.63 -8.70
CA ALA A 206 -2.53 6.49 -9.82
C ALA A 206 -2.49 7.71 -10.75
N LEU A 207 -2.68 7.47 -12.04
CA LEU A 207 -3.05 8.50 -13.02
C LEU A 207 -4.57 8.48 -13.18
N VAL A 208 -5.25 9.55 -12.80
CA VAL A 208 -6.71 9.64 -12.87
C VAL A 208 -7.10 10.61 -13.99
N VAL A 209 -7.70 10.05 -15.04
CA VAL A 209 -8.09 10.74 -16.26
C VAL A 209 -9.55 11.15 -16.18
N GLU A 210 -9.85 12.43 -16.38
CA GLU A 210 -11.20 13.02 -16.37
C GLU A 210 -11.95 12.79 -17.69
N ALA A 211 -11.87 11.57 -18.24
CA ALA A 211 -12.51 11.13 -19.47
C ALA A 211 -12.76 9.62 -19.43
N GLN A 212 -13.62 9.12 -20.31
CA GLN A 212 -13.82 7.69 -20.52
C GLN A 212 -12.79 7.17 -21.53
N TYR A 213 -12.42 5.88 -21.46
CA TYR A 213 -11.56 5.29 -22.49
C TYR A 213 -12.16 5.43 -23.90
N ALA A 214 -13.48 5.31 -24.02
CA ALA A 214 -14.20 5.46 -25.28
C ALA A 214 -13.95 6.83 -25.96
N ASP A 215 -13.73 7.89 -25.18
CA ASP A 215 -13.46 9.23 -25.71
C ASP A 215 -12.14 9.28 -26.50
N PHE A 216 -11.18 8.42 -26.17
CA PHE A 216 -9.86 8.38 -26.81
C PHE A 216 -9.83 7.57 -28.12
N ILE A 217 -10.92 6.88 -28.44
CA ILE A 217 -11.06 6.10 -29.67
C ILE A 217 -12.23 6.57 -30.54
N ASP A 218 -12.98 7.58 -30.08
CA ASP A 218 -14.04 8.24 -30.85
C ASP A 218 -13.44 9.34 -31.73
N GLU A 219 -13.47 9.15 -33.05
CA GLU A 219 -12.98 10.10 -34.05
C GLU A 219 -13.63 11.49 -33.92
N LYS A 220 -14.91 11.55 -33.54
CA LYS A 220 -15.61 12.83 -33.34
C LYS A 220 -15.07 13.57 -32.14
N ARG A 221 -14.70 12.86 -31.08
CA ARG A 221 -14.15 13.43 -29.84
C ARG A 221 -12.69 13.84 -30.00
N LEU A 222 -11.93 13.09 -30.80
CA LEU A 222 -10.56 13.42 -31.15
C LEU A 222 -10.46 14.64 -32.07
N GLU A 223 -11.51 14.93 -32.84
CA GLU A 223 -11.59 16.11 -33.72
C GLU A 223 -10.41 16.20 -34.70
N GLY A 224 -9.92 15.05 -35.18
CA GLY A 224 -8.79 14.97 -36.10
C GLY A 224 -7.41 15.28 -35.49
N ARG A 225 -7.32 15.56 -34.18
CA ARG A 225 -6.04 15.87 -33.50
C ARG A 225 -5.07 14.70 -33.52
N TRP A 226 -5.61 13.48 -33.46
CA TRP A 226 -4.84 12.24 -33.50
C TRP A 226 -5.63 11.11 -34.18
N PRO A 227 -4.96 10.16 -34.87
CA PRO A 227 -5.61 8.95 -35.32
C PRO A 227 -6.01 8.06 -34.13
N ALA A 228 -7.29 7.65 -34.05
CA ALA A 228 -7.79 6.78 -32.99
C ALA A 228 -6.96 5.48 -32.79
N PRO A 229 -6.50 4.78 -33.86
CA PRO A 229 -5.65 3.59 -33.69
C PRO A 229 -4.31 3.88 -33.00
N PHE A 230 -3.72 5.06 -33.24
CA PHE A 230 -2.49 5.47 -32.58
C PHE A 230 -2.72 5.72 -31.09
N VAL A 231 -3.79 6.46 -30.75
CA VAL A 231 -4.13 6.76 -29.36
C VAL A 231 -4.40 5.46 -28.58
N ALA A 232 -5.19 4.55 -29.14
CA ALA A 232 -5.45 3.24 -28.53
C ALA A 232 -4.16 2.45 -28.26
N ARG A 233 -3.24 2.42 -29.24
CA ARG A 233 -1.93 1.77 -29.10
C ARG A 233 -1.09 2.43 -28.00
N ALA A 234 -1.03 3.76 -27.97
CA ALA A 234 -0.26 4.50 -26.98
C ALA A 234 -0.78 4.24 -25.56
N LEU A 235 -2.10 4.26 -25.34
CA LEU A 235 -2.69 3.95 -24.03
C LEU A 235 -2.40 2.52 -23.57
N ALA A 236 -2.39 1.55 -24.50
CA ALA A 236 -1.97 0.18 -24.20
C ALA A 236 -0.49 0.11 -23.83
N GLU A 237 0.38 0.85 -24.54
CA GLU A 237 1.81 0.95 -24.24
C GLU A 237 2.05 1.52 -22.83
N LEU A 238 1.35 2.60 -22.45
CA LEU A 238 1.46 3.16 -21.10
C LEU A 238 1.10 2.13 -20.02
N THR A 239 0.05 1.32 -20.24
CA THR A 239 -0.40 0.30 -19.29
C THR A 239 0.63 -0.83 -19.13
N VAL A 240 1.25 -1.26 -20.23
CA VAL A 240 2.26 -2.33 -20.23
C VAL A 240 3.59 -1.86 -19.66
N MET A 241 4.00 -0.64 -19.99
CA MET A 241 5.29 -0.07 -19.56
C MET A 241 5.26 0.42 -18.11
N HIS A 242 4.08 0.72 -17.56
CA HIS A 242 3.90 1.15 -16.17
C HIS A 242 2.95 0.22 -15.40
N PRO A 243 3.25 -1.08 -15.26
CA PRO A 243 2.30 -2.10 -14.78
C PRO A 243 1.90 -1.93 -13.31
N ARG A 244 2.66 -1.14 -12.54
CA ARG A 244 2.36 -0.82 -11.14
C ARG A 244 1.56 0.47 -10.96
N LEU A 245 1.31 1.22 -12.04
CA LEU A 245 0.61 2.50 -12.00
C LEU A 245 -0.77 2.34 -12.68
N PRO A 246 -1.86 2.21 -11.90
CA PRO A 246 -3.21 2.23 -12.44
C PRO A 246 -3.49 3.53 -13.21
N ILE A 247 -3.98 3.37 -14.43
CA ILE A 247 -4.53 4.45 -15.24
C ILE A 247 -6.06 4.34 -15.20
N VAL A 248 -6.71 5.32 -14.58
CA VAL A 248 -8.15 5.29 -14.28
C VAL A 248 -8.88 6.29 -15.15
N PHE A 249 -9.64 5.79 -16.11
CA PHE A 249 -10.56 6.60 -16.93
C PHE A 249 -11.86 6.84 -16.18
N ALA A 250 -11.89 7.90 -15.37
CA ALA A 250 -12.98 8.17 -14.43
C ALA A 250 -14.21 8.86 -15.07
N GLY A 251 -14.14 9.21 -16.36
CA GLY A 251 -15.25 9.79 -17.11
C GLY A 251 -15.33 11.31 -17.00
N ASN A 252 -15.41 11.87 -15.81
CA ASN A 252 -15.43 13.33 -15.64
C ASN A 252 -14.80 13.76 -14.31
N ARG A 253 -14.60 15.07 -14.16
CA ARG A 253 -14.01 15.69 -12.96
C ARG A 253 -14.66 15.27 -11.64
N LYS A 254 -15.99 15.19 -11.57
CA LYS A 254 -16.71 14.82 -10.34
C LYS A 254 -16.45 13.36 -9.96
N LEU A 255 -16.48 12.46 -10.94
CA LEU A 255 -16.20 11.04 -10.74
C LEU A 255 -14.73 10.79 -10.41
N ALA A 256 -13.82 11.52 -11.06
CA ALA A 256 -12.39 11.47 -10.77
C ALA A 256 -12.06 11.90 -9.32
N ASN A 257 -12.65 13.01 -8.86
CA ASN A 257 -12.54 13.46 -7.46
C ASN A 257 -13.12 12.40 -6.50
N GLN A 258 -14.28 11.82 -6.81
CA GLN A 258 -14.91 10.81 -5.96
C GLN A 258 -14.04 9.54 -5.86
N TRP A 259 -13.53 9.06 -7.00
CA TRP A 259 -12.65 7.90 -7.06
C TRP A 259 -11.38 8.15 -6.24
N THR A 260 -10.73 9.30 -6.43
CA THR A 260 -9.52 9.71 -5.71
C THR A 260 -9.75 9.77 -4.19
N HIS A 261 -10.88 10.31 -3.77
CA HIS A 261 -11.25 10.32 -2.34
C HIS A 261 -11.37 8.90 -1.79
N ARG A 262 -12.07 7.99 -2.49
CA ARG A 262 -12.21 6.59 -2.05
C ARG A 262 -10.89 5.82 -2.08
N PHE A 263 -10.02 6.14 -3.04
CA PHE A 263 -8.67 5.60 -3.11
C PHE A 263 -7.85 6.00 -1.87
N PHE A 264 -7.82 7.28 -1.50
CA PHE A 264 -7.12 7.72 -0.29
C PHE A 264 -7.71 7.14 1.00
N VAL A 265 -9.05 7.06 1.13
CA VAL A 265 -9.70 6.34 2.24
C VAL A 265 -9.21 4.90 2.32
N ALA A 266 -9.12 4.22 1.18
CA ALA A 266 -8.68 2.83 1.15
C ALA A 266 -7.21 2.68 1.52
N CYS A 267 -6.33 3.55 1.03
CA CYS A 267 -4.92 3.59 1.40
C CYS A 267 -4.73 3.82 2.91
N ALA A 268 -5.39 4.84 3.47
CA ALA A 268 -5.33 5.14 4.90
C ALA A 268 -5.80 3.96 5.76
N ALA A 269 -6.93 3.35 5.40
CA ALA A 269 -7.47 2.20 6.11
C ALA A 269 -6.60 0.93 5.97
N HIS A 270 -5.98 0.73 4.80
CA HIS A 270 -5.05 -0.37 4.60
C HIS A 270 -3.80 -0.23 5.47
N ARG A 271 -3.25 0.97 5.59
CA ARG A 271 -2.09 1.27 6.46
C ARG A 271 -2.41 1.11 7.95
N ALA A 272 -3.58 1.58 8.37
CA ALA A 272 -4.00 1.52 9.78
C ALA A 272 -4.34 0.10 10.23
N ALA A 273 -4.57 -0.84 9.31
CA ALA A 273 -4.86 -2.22 9.65
C ALA A 273 -3.58 -2.90 10.18
N PRO A 274 -3.59 -3.45 11.41
CA PRO A 274 -2.44 -4.16 11.92
C PRO A 274 -2.14 -5.36 11.00
N PRO A 275 -0.86 -5.58 10.61
CA PRO A 275 -0.51 -6.75 9.84
C PRO A 275 -0.91 -7.99 10.65
N PRO A 276 -1.57 -8.99 10.06
CA PRO A 276 -1.80 -10.24 10.77
C PRO A 276 -0.45 -10.84 11.14
N SER A 277 -0.42 -11.49 12.29
CA SER A 277 0.83 -11.86 12.95
C SER A 277 1.68 -12.89 12.19
N ILE A 278 1.26 -13.32 10.98
CA ILE A 278 2.03 -14.15 10.01
C ILE A 278 3.43 -13.59 9.76
N VAL A 279 3.57 -12.26 9.71
CA VAL A 279 4.80 -11.59 9.29
C VAL A 279 5.47 -10.96 10.51
N ARG A 280 6.04 -11.77 11.41
CA ARG A 280 7.11 -11.24 12.26
C ARG A 280 8.43 -11.18 11.50
N GLU A 281 8.65 -12.04 10.51
CA GLU A 281 9.87 -12.03 9.69
C GLU A 281 9.60 -12.58 8.29
N THR A 282 9.14 -11.75 7.36
CA THR A 282 9.44 -11.99 5.95
C THR A 282 9.51 -10.64 5.24
N PRO A 283 10.67 -10.23 4.72
CA PRO A 283 10.76 -9.13 3.78
C PRO A 283 10.20 -9.64 2.45
N GLN A 284 8.87 -9.71 2.36
CA GLN A 284 8.18 -9.91 1.11
C GLN A 284 8.21 -8.62 0.33
N GLY A 285 9.33 -8.30 -0.31
CA GLY A 285 9.36 -7.44 -1.49
C GLY A 285 8.60 -6.11 -1.38
N GLU A 286 8.35 -5.60 -0.17
CA GLU A 286 8.55 -4.21 0.11
C GLU A 286 10.03 -4.01 -0.26
N LEU A 287 10.29 -3.64 -1.52
CA LEU A 287 11.19 -2.51 -1.71
C LEU A 287 10.92 -1.61 -0.51
N SER A 288 11.92 -1.40 0.35
CA SER A 288 11.82 -0.45 1.46
C SER A 288 11.25 0.84 0.88
N LEU A 289 9.92 0.96 0.91
CA LEU A 289 9.19 2.17 0.54
C LEU A 289 9.40 3.20 1.67
N ASP A 290 9.93 2.73 2.79
CA ASP A 290 10.53 3.56 3.83
C ASP A 290 11.69 4.41 3.30
N ASP A 291 12.38 3.98 2.24
CA ASP A 291 13.38 4.76 1.49
C ASP A 291 12.85 5.38 0.19
N ALA A 292 11.64 5.02 -0.25
CA ALA A 292 11.01 5.62 -1.41
C ALA A 292 10.53 7.05 -1.08
N GLY A 293 10.88 7.97 -1.97
CA GLY A 293 10.66 9.40 -1.77
C GLY A 293 11.91 10.20 -2.14
N SER A 294 11.69 11.45 -2.52
CA SER A 294 12.80 12.36 -2.84
C SER A 294 13.71 12.58 -1.62
N VAL A 295 14.96 13.02 -1.86
CA VAL A 295 15.86 13.47 -0.77
C VAL A 295 15.14 14.49 0.13
N ASP A 296 14.37 15.40 -0.48
CA ASP A 296 13.63 16.42 0.25
C ASP A 296 12.61 15.83 1.21
N GLU A 297 11.89 14.79 0.78
CA GLU A 297 10.92 14.09 1.60
C GLU A 297 11.57 13.43 2.81
N ARG A 298 12.70 12.74 2.61
CA ARG A 298 13.47 12.15 3.71
C ARG A 298 13.97 13.22 4.69
N VAL A 299 14.38 14.38 4.19
CA VAL A 299 14.71 15.53 5.05
C VAL A 299 13.51 16.00 5.86
N ARG A 300 12.32 16.13 5.25
CA ARG A 300 11.10 16.52 5.97
C ARG A 300 10.77 15.54 7.09
N VAL A 301 10.81 14.24 6.80
CA VAL A 301 10.57 13.18 7.78
C VAL A 301 11.59 13.24 8.91
N ALA A 302 12.88 13.42 8.62
CA ALA A 302 13.93 13.53 9.64
C ALA A 302 13.76 14.76 10.55
N VAL A 303 13.31 15.90 9.99
CA VAL A 303 13.06 17.15 10.72
C VAL A 303 11.80 17.05 11.59
N MET A 304 10.74 16.42 11.11
CA MET A 304 9.46 16.33 11.82
C MET A 304 9.26 15.01 12.57
N ARG A 305 10.35 14.25 12.80
CA ARG A 305 10.26 12.96 13.49
C ARG A 305 9.71 13.15 14.91
N PRO A 306 8.84 12.24 15.40
CA PRO A 306 8.31 12.31 16.76
C PRO A 306 9.42 12.45 17.81
N GLY A 307 9.20 13.31 18.81
CA GLY A 307 10.15 13.56 19.90
C GLY A 307 11.33 14.47 19.54
N ARG A 308 11.44 14.97 18.29
CA ARG A 308 12.44 16.00 17.96
C ARG A 308 11.90 17.38 18.30
N GLU A 309 12.47 18.00 19.33
CA GLU A 309 12.16 19.38 19.69
C GLU A 309 13.08 20.37 18.97
N ARG A 310 14.39 20.10 18.99
CA ARG A 310 15.42 21.00 18.44
C ARG A 310 16.43 20.25 17.59
N PHE A 311 17.01 20.94 16.61
CA PHE A 311 18.00 20.37 15.71
C PHE A 311 18.92 21.41 15.09
N ALA A 312 20.09 20.97 14.64
CA ALA A 312 20.95 21.71 13.72
C ALA A 312 20.84 21.14 12.30
N LEU A 313 21.03 21.98 11.29
CA LEU A 313 20.96 21.55 9.88
C LEU A 313 22.00 20.46 9.55
N THR A 314 23.17 20.50 10.19
CA THR A 314 24.23 19.50 10.00
C THR A 314 23.86 18.13 10.55
N GLU A 315 23.06 18.08 11.62
CA GLU A 315 22.55 16.82 12.19
C GLU A 315 21.59 16.15 11.20
N ILE A 316 20.70 16.93 10.60
CA ILE A 316 19.76 16.43 9.58
C ILE A 316 20.51 15.96 8.32
N GLY A 317 21.54 16.71 7.88
CA GLY A 317 22.36 16.31 6.75
C GLY A 317 23.16 15.02 6.99
N ALA A 318 23.56 14.74 8.24
CA ALA A 318 24.23 13.49 8.60
C ALA A 318 23.25 12.30 8.72
N GLU A 319 22.00 12.57 9.11
CA GLU A 319 20.95 11.55 9.26
C GLU A 319 20.38 11.08 7.92
N VAL A 320 20.28 11.99 6.94
CA VAL A 320 19.66 11.69 5.65
C VAL A 320 20.71 11.39 4.58
N ALA A 321 20.86 10.10 4.26
CA ALA A 321 21.76 9.65 3.21
C ALA A 321 21.49 10.35 1.87
N GLY A 322 22.55 10.93 1.29
CA GLY A 322 22.51 11.64 0.01
C GLY A 322 21.98 13.08 0.09
N ALA A 323 21.63 13.60 1.26
CA ALA A 323 21.17 14.98 1.40
C ALA A 323 22.33 15.99 1.35
N SER A 324 22.30 16.88 0.35
CA SER A 324 23.20 18.03 0.34
C SER A 324 22.72 19.09 1.35
N MET A 325 23.65 19.86 1.94
CA MET A 325 23.28 20.96 2.84
C MET A 325 22.42 22.04 2.17
N VAL A 326 22.47 22.14 0.84
CA VAL A 326 21.59 23.02 0.05
C VAL A 326 20.16 22.49 0.09
N ALA A 327 19.96 21.19 -0.14
CA ALA A 327 18.64 20.55 -0.05
C ALA A 327 18.08 20.66 1.37
N VAL A 328 18.88 20.35 2.40
CA VAL A 328 18.46 20.46 3.81
C VAL A 328 17.99 21.87 4.14
N ARG A 329 18.77 22.90 3.77
CA ARG A 329 18.37 24.30 4.00
C ARG A 329 17.08 24.67 3.28
N ARG A 330 16.93 24.25 2.02
CA ARG A 330 15.73 24.54 1.23
C ARG A 330 14.49 23.96 1.89
N VAL A 331 14.54 22.67 2.26
CA VAL A 331 13.41 21.98 2.92
C VAL A 331 13.08 22.60 4.28
N VAL A 332 14.08 22.89 5.11
CA VAL A 332 13.84 23.52 6.42
C VAL A 332 13.23 24.93 6.25
N LYS A 333 13.63 25.68 5.22
CA LYS A 333 13.02 26.96 4.87
C LYS A 333 11.60 26.84 4.31
N GLU A 334 11.25 25.72 3.70
CA GLU A 334 9.86 25.42 3.32
C GLU A 334 9.03 25.09 4.56
N LEU A 335 9.55 24.24 5.46
CA LEU A 335 8.90 23.94 6.75
C LEU A 335 8.70 25.18 7.62
N GLU A 336 9.64 26.14 7.59
CA GLU A 336 9.50 27.42 8.28
C GLU A 336 8.35 28.26 7.70
N ARG A 337 8.22 28.29 6.36
CA ARG A 337 7.11 28.97 5.67
C ARG A 337 5.77 28.30 5.93
N GLU A 338 5.76 26.99 6.16
CA GLU A 338 4.59 26.22 6.60
C GLU A 338 4.28 26.41 8.11
N GLY A 339 5.11 27.15 8.85
CA GLY A 339 4.94 27.36 10.29
C GLY A 339 5.28 26.14 11.16
N LYS A 340 5.91 25.10 10.59
CA LYS A 340 6.23 23.84 11.28
C LYS A 340 7.54 23.89 12.06
N VAL A 341 8.43 24.80 11.72
CA VAL A 341 9.70 25.01 12.43
C VAL A 341 10.00 26.50 12.56
N ARG A 342 10.79 26.87 13.57
CA ARG A 342 11.30 28.23 13.77
C ARG A 342 12.79 28.25 14.03
N CYS A 343 13.49 29.26 13.53
CA CYS A 343 14.92 29.45 13.78
C CYS A 343 15.13 30.14 15.14
N LEU A 344 15.95 29.56 16.02
CA LEU A 344 16.24 30.08 17.36
C LEU A 344 17.52 30.94 17.43
N GLY A 345 18.22 31.15 16.31
CA GLY A 345 19.49 31.88 16.31
C GLY A 345 19.90 32.41 14.94
N ARG A 346 21.10 33.00 14.87
CA ARG A 346 21.72 33.53 13.64
C ARG A 346 23.05 32.82 13.35
N GLY A 347 23.37 32.61 12.08
CA GLY A 347 24.67 32.06 11.63
C GLY A 347 24.68 30.55 11.37
N ARG A 348 25.88 30.00 11.09
CA ARG A 348 26.07 28.59 10.64
C ARG A 348 25.71 27.55 11.71
N GLY A 349 25.72 27.92 12.99
CA GLY A 349 25.36 27.06 14.12
C GLY A 349 23.94 27.30 14.66
N ALA A 350 23.09 28.02 13.92
CA ALA A 350 21.72 28.31 14.36
C ALA A 350 20.94 27.00 14.56
N ARG A 351 20.34 26.88 15.76
CA ARG A 351 19.41 25.79 16.06
C ARG A 351 18.01 26.15 15.60
N TRP A 352 17.28 25.13 15.20
CA TRP A 352 15.90 25.17 14.80
C TRP A 352 15.06 24.43 15.81
N GLU A 353 13.81 24.83 15.96
CA GLU A 353 12.85 24.21 16.86
C GLU A 353 11.59 23.84 16.08
N VAL A 354 11.05 22.66 16.37
CA VAL A 354 9.79 22.17 15.79
C VAL A 354 8.62 22.82 16.53
N ALA A 355 7.71 23.44 15.78
CA ALA A 355 6.52 24.06 16.34
C ALA A 355 5.60 22.96 16.91
N GLY A 356 5.25 23.05 18.19
CA GLY A 356 4.41 22.07 18.90
C GLY A 356 5.16 20.96 19.64
N GLY A 357 6.50 20.98 19.69
CA GLY A 357 7.31 20.01 20.45
C GLY A 357 7.38 20.25 21.96
N GLY A 358 6.37 20.89 22.54
CA GLY A 358 6.34 21.20 23.97
C GLY A 358 4.92 21.08 24.50
N GLU A 359 4.50 19.83 24.74
CA GLU A 359 3.49 19.43 25.71
C GLU A 359 3.73 17.97 26.12
#